data_AF-A0A8S3X0D4-F1
#
_entry.id   AF-A0A8S3X0D4-F1
#
_cell.length_a   1.000
_cell.length_b   1.000
_cell.length_c   1.000
_cell.angle_alpha   90.00
_cell.angle_beta   90.00
_cell.angle_gamma   90.00
#
_symmetry.space_group_name_H-M   'P 1'
#
loop_
_entity.id
_entity.type
_entity.pdbx_description
1 polymer ?
#
loop_
_entity_poly.entity_id
_entity_poly.type
_entity_poly.pdbx_seq_one_letter_code
_entity_poly.pdbx_strand_id
1 'polypeptide(L)'
;MTTKADFPRQRLTWNVQMNEDVMRYYYKATRLEEHLIGHKAEMYRLFVLKYPELRERVTEQRVMDQTHQILCTCKIVTERLEQLKAKVAKELYPGRDVSENISVQEATVDASSEIIPDSLTELSTAPYEERREKMVENETLGILKEEFEKALIAFLGTNPLLRPTIGRQINSKKLAVAVNLMNTIIIPEHLAQVENTFDAIHTTTYAAGVAIVRSIGGKIGDSTVRVSTQRKTPAWERRLTHEVDTLRRQLGRLTQYMRGNRTKKVVATYYELQKDISKHTKYSAKSLPDRPNCIHKKTYECNSLTMSDLIDFHTCFYKHRDKRSQDAFILKHMTISKVAR
;
A
#
# COMPACT_ATOMS: atom_id res chain seq x y z
N MET A 1 11.12 32.41 12.55
CA MET A 1 11.08 33.45 11.50
C MET A 1 11.31 32.76 10.17
N THR A 2 10.45 32.74 9.15
CA THR A 2 9.19 33.43 8.87
C THR A 2 8.45 32.50 7.89
N THR A 3 7.31 31.91 8.26
CA THR A 3 6.47 31.17 7.31
C THR A 3 5.75 32.18 6.42
N LYS A 4 6.30 32.48 5.24
CA LYS A 4 5.64 33.34 4.25
C LYS A 4 4.33 32.69 3.81
N ALA A 5 3.25 33.42 4.06
CA ALA A 5 1.87 32.95 4.05
C ALA A 5 1.09 33.35 2.79
N ASP A 6 1.77 33.63 1.67
CA ASP A 6 1.14 34.39 0.57
C ASP A 6 1.00 33.66 -0.77
N PHE A 7 1.25 32.35 -0.84
CA PHE A 7 0.92 31.58 -2.05
C PHE A 7 0.11 30.34 -1.72
N PRO A 8 -1.05 30.12 -2.37
CA PRO A 8 -1.78 28.86 -2.25
C PRO A 8 -0.83 27.73 -2.68
N ARG A 9 -0.63 26.73 -1.79
CA ARG A 9 0.14 25.52 -2.09
C ARG A 9 -0.60 24.66 -3.12
N GLN A 10 -0.65 25.14 -4.36
CA GLN A 10 -1.08 24.33 -5.49
C GLN A 10 0.01 23.30 -5.78
N ARG A 11 -0.40 22.03 -5.91
CA ARG A 11 0.52 20.96 -6.29
C ARG A 11 1.07 21.26 -7.68
N LEU A 12 2.39 21.19 -7.85
CA LEU A 12 3.02 21.32 -9.17
C LEU A 12 2.53 20.19 -10.09
N THR A 13 1.96 20.59 -11.22
CA THR A 13 1.60 19.67 -12.31
C THR A 13 2.80 19.52 -13.23
N TRP A 14 3.35 18.31 -13.31
CA TRP A 14 4.46 17.99 -14.21
C TRP A 14 3.93 17.79 -15.63
N ASN A 15 4.30 18.67 -16.55
CA ASN A 15 3.94 18.51 -17.96
C ASN A 15 4.89 17.52 -18.67
N VAL A 16 4.53 17.13 -19.90
CA VAL A 16 5.30 16.16 -20.70
C VAL A 16 6.73 16.64 -20.94
N GLN A 17 6.90 17.90 -21.32
CA GLN A 17 8.22 18.49 -21.59
C GLN A 17 9.13 18.46 -20.36
N MET A 18 8.61 18.83 -19.20
CA MET A 18 9.33 18.79 -17.92
C MET A 18 9.73 17.36 -17.58
N ASN A 19 8.89 16.36 -17.86
CA ASN A 19 9.25 14.96 -17.65
C ASN A 19 10.39 14.53 -18.60
N GLU A 20 10.35 14.93 -19.87
CA GLU A 20 11.45 14.68 -20.82
C GLU A 20 12.76 15.33 -20.35
N ASP A 21 12.68 16.56 -19.85
CA ASP A 21 13.84 17.30 -19.34
C ASP A 21 14.39 16.69 -18.05
N VAL A 22 13.52 16.25 -17.13
CA VAL A 22 13.94 15.49 -15.93
C VAL A 22 14.73 14.25 -16.33
N MET A 23 14.27 13.48 -17.32
CA MET A 23 14.98 12.30 -17.81
C MET A 23 16.29 12.66 -18.54
N ARG A 24 16.30 13.73 -19.34
CA ARG A 24 17.53 14.23 -19.99
C ARG A 24 18.59 14.61 -18.96
N TYR A 25 18.20 15.30 -17.88
CA TYR A 25 19.11 15.68 -16.81
C TYR A 25 19.54 14.50 -15.95
N TYR A 26 18.68 13.51 -15.75
CA TYR A 26 19.07 12.25 -15.12
C TYR A 26 20.17 11.56 -15.92
N TYR A 27 20.00 11.35 -17.22
CA TYR A 27 21.03 10.73 -18.07
C TYR A 27 22.31 11.57 -18.16
N LYS A 28 22.20 12.90 -18.14
CA LYS A 28 23.36 13.79 -18.14
C LYS A 28 24.13 13.74 -16.82
N ALA A 29 23.43 13.80 -15.69
CA ALA A 29 24.03 13.79 -14.35
C ALA A 29 24.65 12.43 -14.00
N THR A 30 24.09 11.34 -14.51
CA THR A 30 24.58 9.97 -14.27
C THR A 30 25.59 9.50 -15.31
N ARG A 31 25.91 10.31 -16.34
CA ARG A 31 26.67 9.89 -17.54
C ARG A 31 26.14 8.59 -18.12
N LEU A 32 24.87 8.60 -18.53
CA LEU A 32 24.18 7.42 -19.05
C LEU A 32 24.16 6.23 -18.06
N GLU A 33 24.04 6.53 -16.76
CA GLU A 33 23.89 5.55 -15.67
C GLU A 33 25.20 4.88 -15.20
N GLU A 34 26.36 5.38 -15.63
CA GLU A 34 27.68 4.93 -15.17
C GLU A 34 28.01 5.40 -13.73
N HIS A 35 27.49 6.56 -13.32
CA HIS A 35 27.77 7.14 -12.00
C HIS A 35 26.48 7.48 -11.24
N LEU A 36 26.08 6.59 -10.33
CA LEU A 36 24.82 6.71 -9.58
C LEU A 36 24.98 7.38 -8.20
N ILE A 37 26.19 7.71 -7.76
CA ILE A 37 26.43 8.34 -6.45
C ILE A 37 26.41 9.86 -6.59
N GLY A 38 25.60 10.55 -5.77
CA GLY A 38 25.60 12.02 -5.68
C GLY A 38 24.93 12.77 -6.86
N HIS A 39 24.45 12.08 -7.89
CA HIS A 39 23.88 12.69 -9.11
C HIS A 39 22.64 13.57 -8.87
N LYS A 40 21.93 13.42 -7.74
CA LYS A 40 20.73 14.20 -7.39
C LYS A 40 20.96 15.72 -7.34
N ALA A 41 22.13 16.15 -6.87
CA ALA A 41 22.47 17.57 -6.74
C ALA A 41 22.70 18.19 -8.11
N GLU A 42 23.42 17.47 -8.98
CA GLU A 42 23.68 17.91 -10.36
C GLU A 42 22.40 17.92 -11.21
N MET A 43 21.52 16.93 -11.02
CA MET A 43 20.22 16.86 -11.68
C MET A 43 19.33 18.04 -11.29
N TYR A 44 19.28 18.38 -10.00
CA TYR A 44 18.56 19.57 -9.52
C TYR A 44 19.15 20.86 -10.06
N ARG A 45 20.48 20.99 -10.08
CA ARG A 45 21.18 22.16 -10.63
C ARG A 45 20.81 22.40 -12.09
N LEU A 46 20.83 21.36 -12.92
CA LEU A 46 20.45 21.43 -14.33
C LEU A 46 18.97 21.76 -14.51
N PHE A 47 18.10 21.21 -13.66
CA PHE A 47 16.66 21.46 -13.70
C PHE A 47 16.30 22.91 -13.35
N VAL A 48 16.88 23.44 -12.27
CA VAL A 48 16.66 24.83 -11.84
C VAL A 48 17.27 25.84 -12.79
N LEU A 49 18.33 25.46 -13.52
CA LEU A 49 18.90 26.30 -14.57
C LEU A 49 17.90 26.51 -15.72
N LYS A 50 17.12 25.48 -16.08
CA LYS A 50 16.10 25.56 -17.13
C LYS A 50 14.75 26.11 -16.66
N TYR A 51 14.38 25.85 -15.41
CA TYR A 51 13.13 26.32 -14.80
C TYR A 51 13.40 27.15 -13.53
N PRO A 52 13.96 28.37 -13.63
CA PRO A 52 14.30 29.20 -12.48
C PRO A 52 13.09 29.53 -11.59
N GLU A 53 11.91 29.66 -12.19
CA GLU A 53 10.64 29.95 -11.52
C GLU A 53 10.17 28.84 -10.57
N LEU A 54 10.69 27.62 -10.73
CA LEU A 54 10.37 26.47 -9.90
C LEU A 54 11.36 26.25 -8.75
N ARG A 55 12.42 27.06 -8.65
CA ARG A 55 13.47 26.96 -7.62
C ARG A 55 12.91 26.97 -6.19
N GLU A 56 11.91 27.81 -5.93
CA GLU A 56 11.31 27.91 -4.59
C GLU A 56 10.27 26.81 -4.31
N ARG A 57 9.82 26.08 -5.35
CA ARG A 57 8.73 25.10 -5.27
C ARG A 57 9.21 23.65 -5.32
N VAL A 58 10.40 23.39 -5.88
CA VAL A 58 10.93 22.05 -6.16
C VAL A 58 12.23 21.85 -5.39
N THR A 59 12.38 20.69 -4.77
CA THR A 59 13.60 20.28 -4.04
C THR A 59 14.35 19.20 -4.82
N GLU A 60 15.64 18.95 -4.52
CA GLU A 60 16.41 17.84 -5.12
C GLU A 60 15.67 16.51 -5.04
N GLN A 61 15.12 16.21 -3.86
CA GLN A 61 14.34 15.00 -3.62
C GLN A 61 13.10 14.94 -4.52
N ARG A 62 12.43 16.08 -4.74
CA ARG A 62 11.22 16.13 -5.54
C ARG A 62 11.48 15.88 -7.03
N VAL A 63 12.64 16.29 -7.56
CA VAL A 63 13.06 15.95 -8.92
C VAL A 63 13.39 14.45 -9.03
N MET A 64 14.09 13.89 -8.03
CA MET A 64 14.41 12.45 -7.97
C MET A 64 13.16 11.57 -7.88
N ASP A 65 12.21 11.93 -7.03
CA ASP A 65 10.93 11.20 -6.92
C ASP A 65 10.19 11.18 -8.26
N GLN A 66 10.27 12.29 -9.02
CA GLN A 66 9.66 12.38 -10.35
C GLN A 66 10.39 11.48 -11.36
N THR A 67 11.72 11.39 -11.33
CA THR A 67 12.49 10.43 -12.15
C THR A 67 12.05 9.00 -11.89
N HIS A 68 12.00 8.59 -10.62
CA HIS A 68 11.49 7.27 -10.24
C HIS A 68 10.06 7.04 -10.72
N GLN A 69 9.20 8.05 -10.58
CA GLN A 69 7.82 7.96 -11.06
C GLN A 69 7.79 7.75 -12.59
N ILE A 70 8.60 8.46 -13.38
CA ILE A 70 8.64 8.31 -14.83
C ILE A 70 9.08 6.89 -15.23
N LEU A 71 10.13 6.38 -14.59
CA LEU A 71 10.66 5.03 -14.83
C LEU A 71 9.65 3.93 -14.44
N CYS A 72 8.98 4.06 -13.29
CA CYS A 72 8.06 3.02 -12.80
C CYS A 72 6.65 3.06 -13.40
N THR A 73 6.18 4.22 -13.89
CA THR A 73 4.81 4.34 -14.44
C THR A 73 4.74 4.55 -15.94
N CYS A 74 5.86 4.39 -16.66
CA CYS A 74 5.93 4.55 -18.12
C CYS A 74 5.29 5.85 -18.62
N LYS A 75 5.49 6.96 -17.88
CA LYS A 75 4.91 8.27 -18.24
C LYS A 75 5.49 8.86 -19.53
N ILE A 76 6.59 8.30 -20.00
CA ILE A 76 7.20 8.53 -21.29
C ILE A 76 7.31 7.15 -21.95
N VAL A 77 6.90 7.05 -23.22
CA VAL A 77 7.01 5.83 -24.01
C VAL A 77 8.47 5.39 -24.07
N THR A 78 8.73 4.09 -23.96
CA THR A 78 10.10 3.51 -23.90
C THR A 78 10.98 3.94 -25.07
N GLU A 79 10.45 3.93 -26.30
CA GLU A 79 11.13 4.43 -27.50
C GLU A 79 11.59 5.90 -27.36
N ARG A 80 10.76 6.73 -26.72
CA ARG A 80 11.07 8.14 -26.49
C ARG A 80 12.17 8.32 -25.44
N LEU A 81 12.25 7.44 -24.44
CA LEU A 81 13.35 7.42 -23.46
C LEU A 81 14.67 7.01 -24.10
N GLU A 82 14.66 6.04 -25.02
CA GLU A 82 15.85 5.61 -25.78
C GLU A 82 16.35 6.73 -26.69
N GLN A 83 15.44 7.44 -27.38
CA GLN A 83 15.79 8.63 -28.16
C GLN A 83 16.42 9.73 -27.29
N LEU A 84 15.91 9.94 -26.07
CA LEU A 84 16.51 10.90 -25.13
C LEU A 84 17.89 10.45 -24.66
N LYS A 85 18.07 9.16 -24.36
CA LYS A 85 19.36 8.57 -23.99
C LYS A 85 20.38 8.71 -25.13
N ALA A 86 19.99 8.42 -26.37
CA ALA A 86 20.82 8.59 -27.56
C ALA A 86 21.21 10.06 -27.80
N LYS A 87 20.29 11.02 -27.62
CA LYS A 87 20.60 12.46 -27.70
C LYS A 87 21.63 12.88 -26.65
N VAL A 88 21.45 12.44 -25.41
CA VAL A 88 22.40 12.75 -24.32
C VAL A 88 23.75 12.08 -24.56
N ALA A 89 23.78 10.87 -25.13
CA ALA A 89 25.02 10.21 -25.51
C ALA A 89 25.80 11.02 -26.56
N LYS A 90 25.12 11.53 -27.59
CA LYS A 90 25.72 12.43 -28.59
C LYS A 90 26.23 13.75 -27.98
N GLU A 91 25.55 14.28 -26.96
CA GLU A 91 25.97 15.50 -26.25
C GLU A 91 27.17 15.29 -25.32
N LEU A 92 27.29 14.12 -24.68
CA LEU A 92 28.38 13.80 -23.77
C LEU A 92 29.65 13.33 -24.50
N TYR A 93 29.50 12.68 -25.65
CA TYR A 93 30.59 12.19 -26.48
C TYR A 93 30.47 12.74 -27.92
N PRO A 94 30.68 14.05 -28.12
CA PRO A 94 30.67 14.63 -29.45
C PRO A 94 31.86 14.05 -30.25
N GLY A 95 31.58 13.09 -31.15
CA GLY A 95 32.59 12.43 -31.99
C GLY A 95 32.57 10.90 -31.97
N ARG A 96 31.67 10.26 -31.20
CA ARG A 96 31.47 8.80 -31.29
C ARG A 96 30.19 8.51 -32.09
N ASP A 97 30.32 8.50 -33.42
CA ASP A 97 29.25 8.01 -34.28
C ASP A 97 29.06 6.51 -34.06
N VAL A 98 27.83 6.11 -33.73
CA VAL A 98 27.41 4.71 -33.62
C VAL A 98 26.46 4.43 -34.78
N SER A 99 27.02 3.85 -35.85
CA SER A 99 26.44 3.05 -36.95
C SER A 99 27.59 2.89 -37.96
N GLU A 100 28.05 1.73 -38.46
CA GLU A 100 27.48 0.39 -38.65
C GLU A 100 28.61 -0.67 -38.77
N ASN A 101 28.19 -1.93 -38.81
CA ASN A 101 28.96 -3.18 -38.96
C ASN A 101 29.73 -3.34 -40.29
N ILE A 102 30.85 -4.08 -40.21
CA ILE A 102 31.54 -4.95 -41.21
C ILE A 102 32.12 -4.29 -42.49
N SER A 103 33.45 -4.20 -42.58
CA SER A 103 34.21 -4.74 -43.72
C SER A 103 35.71 -4.89 -43.39
N VAL A 104 36.26 -6.02 -43.79
CA VAL A 104 37.66 -6.45 -43.76
C VAL A 104 38.52 -5.54 -44.64
N GLN A 105 39.73 -5.17 -44.16
CA GLN A 105 40.96 -5.14 -44.96
C GLN A 105 42.22 -5.01 -44.07
N GLU A 106 43.16 -5.90 -44.33
CA GLU A 106 44.51 -6.02 -43.75
C GLU A 106 45.41 -4.83 -44.11
N ALA A 107 46.29 -4.44 -43.19
CA ALA A 107 47.75 -4.36 -43.41
C ALA A 107 48.48 -3.83 -42.16
N THR A 108 49.16 -4.76 -41.47
CA THR A 108 50.56 -4.74 -41.00
C THR A 108 51.18 -3.55 -40.24
N VAL A 109 51.88 -3.94 -39.16
CA VAL A 109 53.07 -3.39 -38.44
C VAL A 109 52.83 -2.76 -37.08
N ASP A 110 53.58 -3.00 -36.00
CA ASP A 110 54.50 -4.06 -35.54
C ASP A 110 54.77 -3.73 -34.05
N ALA A 111 54.99 -4.78 -33.25
CA ALA A 111 55.63 -4.84 -31.92
C ALA A 111 55.21 -3.88 -30.77
N SER A 112 54.55 -4.42 -29.72
CA SER A 112 55.24 -4.87 -28.49
C SER A 112 54.28 -5.18 -27.33
N SER A 113 54.44 -6.39 -26.78
CA SER A 113 54.28 -6.79 -25.36
C SER A 113 52.94 -7.34 -24.83
N GLU A 114 53.04 -8.63 -24.48
CA GLU A 114 52.43 -9.37 -23.37
C GLU A 114 51.02 -9.96 -23.50
N ILE A 115 51.06 -11.28 -23.72
CA ILE A 115 49.99 -12.28 -23.75
C ILE A 115 49.47 -12.49 -22.32
N ILE A 116 48.16 -12.29 -22.12
CA ILE A 116 47.39 -12.89 -21.02
C ILE A 116 46.36 -13.83 -21.66
N PRO A 117 46.21 -15.09 -21.22
CA PRO A 117 45.41 -16.08 -21.94
C PRO A 117 43.91 -15.79 -21.86
N ASP A 118 43.32 -15.83 -23.05
CA ASP A 118 41.90 -15.89 -23.36
C ASP A 118 41.26 -17.18 -22.81
N SER A 119 40.45 -17.05 -21.76
CA SER A 119 39.33 -17.96 -21.54
C SER A 119 38.35 -17.30 -20.58
N LEU A 120 37.24 -16.80 -21.13
CA LEU A 120 35.87 -16.91 -20.62
C LEU A 120 34.96 -15.99 -21.45
N THR A 121 34.69 -16.40 -22.69
CA THR A 121 33.57 -15.86 -23.47
C THR A 121 32.39 -16.81 -23.37
N GLU A 122 31.64 -16.71 -22.28
CA GLU A 122 30.20 -16.97 -22.26
C GLU A 122 29.54 -15.85 -21.44
N LEU A 123 29.54 -14.63 -22.00
CA LEU A 123 28.70 -13.56 -21.48
C LEU A 123 27.23 -13.90 -21.79
N SER A 124 26.55 -14.48 -20.80
CA SER A 124 25.10 -14.51 -20.76
C SER A 124 24.58 -13.06 -20.71
N THR A 125 23.93 -12.64 -21.80
CA THR A 125 23.24 -11.35 -21.96
C THR A 125 21.95 -11.33 -21.13
N ALA A 126 22.06 -11.40 -19.80
CA ALA A 126 20.94 -11.17 -18.91
C ALA A 126 20.68 -9.66 -18.78
N PRO A 127 19.41 -9.19 -18.85
CA PRO A 127 19.04 -7.79 -18.66
C PRO A 127 19.61 -7.22 -17.35
N TYR A 128 20.04 -5.95 -17.36
CA TYR A 128 20.67 -5.25 -16.23
C TYR A 128 19.92 -5.40 -14.89
N GLU A 129 18.60 -5.46 -14.93
CA GLU A 129 17.74 -5.66 -13.76
C GLU A 129 17.96 -7.03 -13.10
N GLU A 130 18.11 -8.09 -13.89
CA GLU A 130 18.29 -9.46 -13.38
C GLU A 130 19.64 -9.64 -12.68
N ARG A 131 20.70 -8.98 -13.18
CA ARG A 131 22.03 -9.02 -12.54
C ARG A 131 22.03 -8.29 -11.19
N ARG A 132 21.30 -7.18 -11.10
CA ARG A 132 21.17 -6.41 -9.85
C ARG A 132 20.31 -7.15 -8.82
N GLU A 133 19.22 -7.78 -9.24
CA GLU A 133 18.38 -8.59 -8.36
C GLU A 133 19.16 -9.77 -7.79
N LYS A 134 19.91 -10.51 -8.61
CA LYS A 134 20.77 -11.62 -8.15
C LYS A 134 21.84 -11.18 -7.16
N MET A 135 22.44 -10.00 -7.35
CA MET A 135 23.45 -9.46 -6.41
C MET A 135 22.83 -9.16 -5.04
N VAL A 136 21.64 -8.55 -5.03
CA VAL A 136 20.89 -8.23 -3.80
C VAL A 136 20.39 -9.50 -3.10
N GLU A 137 19.96 -10.51 -3.85
CA GLU A 137 19.58 -11.82 -3.32
C GLU A 137 20.76 -12.53 -2.65
N ASN A 138 21.95 -12.51 -3.28
CA ASN A 138 23.16 -13.10 -2.71
C ASN A 138 23.61 -12.40 -1.41
N GLU A 139 23.55 -11.07 -1.37
CA GLU A 139 23.85 -10.32 -0.13
C GLU A 139 22.83 -10.66 0.98
N THR A 140 21.54 -10.73 0.62
CA THR A 140 20.46 -11.09 1.54
C THR A 140 20.64 -12.52 2.07
N LEU A 141 21.06 -13.45 1.22
CA LEU A 141 21.34 -14.84 1.59
C LEU A 141 22.46 -14.94 2.64
N GLY A 142 23.55 -14.17 2.46
CA GLY A 142 24.66 -14.14 3.42
C GLY A 142 24.20 -13.67 4.81
N ILE A 143 23.46 -12.56 4.88
CA ILE A 143 22.92 -12.02 6.14
C ILE A 143 21.95 -13.03 6.79
N LEU A 144 21.12 -13.69 5.99
CA LEU A 144 20.16 -14.68 6.50
C LEU A 144 20.85 -15.92 7.06
N LYS A 145 21.91 -16.43 6.42
CA LYS A 145 22.67 -17.58 6.93
C LYS A 145 23.29 -17.26 8.30
N GLU A 146 23.92 -16.10 8.43
CA GLU A 146 24.52 -15.65 9.68
C GLU A 146 23.48 -15.49 10.80
N GLU A 147 22.36 -14.82 10.52
CA GLU A 147 21.29 -14.64 11.52
C GLU A 147 20.57 -15.94 11.88
N PHE A 148 20.46 -16.88 10.93
CA PHE A 148 19.89 -18.20 11.16
C PHE A 148 20.75 -19.03 12.11
N GLU A 149 22.07 -19.07 11.89
CA GLU A 149 23.00 -19.78 12.77
C GLU A 149 23.01 -19.20 14.18
N LYS A 150 23.05 -17.85 14.30
CA LYS A 150 22.92 -17.17 15.59
C LYS A 150 21.61 -17.50 16.31
N ALA A 151 20.49 -17.51 15.59
CA ALA A 151 19.19 -17.84 16.15
C ALA A 151 19.11 -19.30 16.57
N LEU A 152 19.66 -20.21 15.77
CA LEU A 152 19.67 -21.64 16.05
C LEU A 152 20.44 -21.93 17.34
N ILE A 153 21.66 -21.40 17.48
CA ILE A 153 22.48 -21.54 18.69
C ILE A 153 21.75 -20.98 19.92
N ALA A 154 21.10 -19.82 19.78
CA ALA A 154 20.43 -19.16 20.90
C ALA A 154 19.20 -19.93 21.41
N PHE A 155 18.51 -20.67 20.53
CA PHE A 155 17.25 -21.33 20.87
C PHE A 155 17.31 -22.86 20.92
N LEU A 156 18.45 -23.47 20.57
CA LEU A 156 18.67 -24.90 20.71
C LEU A 156 18.53 -25.31 22.19
N GLY A 157 17.72 -26.33 22.46
CA GLY A 157 17.46 -26.82 23.83
C GLY A 157 16.66 -25.87 24.73
N THR A 158 16.19 -24.73 24.21
CA THR A 158 15.33 -23.82 24.98
C THR A 158 13.88 -24.28 24.96
N ASN A 159 13.17 -24.09 26.09
CA ASN A 159 11.74 -24.41 26.19
C ASN A 159 10.91 -23.55 25.20
N PRO A 160 10.18 -24.16 24.24
CA PRO A 160 9.35 -23.46 23.25
C PRO A 160 8.37 -22.44 23.84
N LEU A 161 7.82 -22.70 25.03
CA LEU A 161 6.81 -21.85 25.66
C LEU A 161 7.37 -20.55 26.23
N LEU A 162 8.68 -20.49 26.45
CA LEU A 162 9.37 -19.31 27.01
C LEU A 162 10.02 -18.44 25.92
N ARG A 163 10.00 -18.90 24.67
CA ARG A 163 10.64 -18.20 23.56
C ARG A 163 9.95 -16.85 23.28
N PRO A 164 10.71 -15.80 22.96
CA PRO A 164 10.16 -14.49 22.58
C PRO A 164 9.11 -14.57 21.47
N THR A 165 8.06 -13.76 21.58
CA THR A 165 7.03 -13.73 20.53
C THR A 165 7.54 -13.00 19.28
N ILE A 166 7.40 -13.64 18.13
CA ILE A 166 7.68 -13.03 16.84
C ILE A 166 6.48 -12.15 16.46
N GLY A 167 6.71 -10.84 16.35
CA GLY A 167 5.68 -9.88 15.99
C GLY A 167 5.18 -10.07 14.54
N ARG A 168 3.95 -9.63 14.26
CA ARG A 168 3.42 -9.64 12.89
C ARG A 168 4.27 -8.74 11.99
N GLN A 169 4.80 -9.31 10.91
CA GLN A 169 5.60 -8.58 9.93
C GLN A 169 4.72 -7.88 8.89
N ILE A 170 5.22 -6.76 8.36
CA ILE A 170 4.60 -6.05 7.25
C ILE A 170 5.02 -6.72 5.94
N ASN A 171 4.04 -7.03 5.08
CA ASN A 171 4.32 -7.58 3.76
C ASN A 171 5.17 -6.59 2.95
N SER A 172 6.40 -7.00 2.62
CA SER A 172 7.34 -6.22 1.82
C SER A 172 8.06 -7.13 0.84
N LYS A 173 8.62 -6.56 -0.24
CA LYS A 173 9.43 -7.33 -1.20
C LYS A 173 10.64 -7.99 -0.53
N LYS A 174 11.29 -7.27 0.40
CA LYS A 174 12.42 -7.80 1.19
C LYS A 174 12.00 -9.02 2.03
N LEU A 175 10.82 -8.97 2.65
CA LEU A 175 10.27 -10.11 3.39
C LEU A 175 10.01 -11.31 2.47
N ALA A 176 9.42 -11.08 1.29
CA ALA A 176 9.14 -12.14 0.33
C ALA A 176 10.43 -12.83 -0.15
N VAL A 177 11.45 -12.06 -0.50
CA VAL A 177 12.77 -12.58 -0.89
C VAL A 177 13.40 -13.38 0.24
N ALA A 178 13.42 -12.84 1.47
CA ALA A 178 14.00 -13.51 2.63
C ALA A 178 13.29 -14.83 2.98
N VAL A 179 11.95 -14.85 2.94
CA VAL A 179 11.16 -16.07 3.14
C VAL A 179 11.45 -17.10 2.05
N ASN A 180 11.55 -16.66 0.79
CA ASN A 180 11.83 -17.57 -0.32
C ASN A 180 13.22 -18.22 -0.19
N LEU A 181 14.26 -17.41 0.06
CA LEU A 181 15.63 -17.90 0.27
C LEU A 181 15.72 -18.86 1.47
N MET A 182 15.01 -18.55 2.55
CA MET A 182 14.98 -19.41 3.74
C MET A 182 14.33 -20.77 3.46
N ASN A 183 13.19 -20.78 2.75
CA ASN A 183 12.45 -22.01 2.45
C ASN A 183 13.11 -22.88 1.37
N THR A 184 13.83 -22.27 0.43
CA THR A 184 14.40 -22.99 -0.73
C THR A 184 15.84 -23.43 -0.52
N ILE A 185 16.62 -22.67 0.25
CA ILE A 185 18.07 -22.92 0.43
C ILE A 185 18.36 -23.33 1.87
N ILE A 186 18.12 -22.43 2.83
CA ILE A 186 18.68 -22.56 4.19
C ILE A 186 18.02 -23.70 4.99
N ILE A 187 16.68 -23.73 5.07
CA ILE A 187 15.97 -24.77 5.84
C ILE A 187 16.23 -26.16 5.27
N PRO A 188 16.11 -26.41 3.93
CA PRO A 188 16.41 -27.73 3.36
C PRO A 188 17.86 -28.17 3.58
N GLU A 189 18.84 -27.28 3.39
CA GLU A 189 20.26 -27.58 3.65
C GLU A 189 20.48 -28.01 5.11
N HIS A 190 19.84 -27.33 6.06
CA HIS A 190 19.98 -27.64 7.48
C HIS A 190 19.25 -28.94 7.88
N LEU A 191 18.01 -29.14 7.43
CA LEU A 191 17.24 -30.34 7.75
C LEU A 191 17.84 -31.61 7.15
N ALA A 192 18.61 -31.51 6.06
CA ALA A 192 19.36 -32.65 5.53
C ALA A 192 20.49 -33.13 6.47
N GLN A 193 20.97 -32.27 7.37
CA GLN A 193 22.09 -32.55 8.28
C GLN A 193 21.64 -32.97 9.69
N VAL A 194 20.39 -32.70 10.05
CA VAL A 194 19.86 -32.91 11.41
C VAL A 194 18.86 -34.07 11.42
N GLU A 195 18.79 -34.78 12.53
CA GLU A 195 17.77 -35.82 12.72
C GLU A 195 16.35 -35.22 12.63
N ASN A 196 15.44 -35.95 11.98
CA ASN A 196 14.04 -35.56 11.77
C ASN A 196 13.18 -35.68 13.05
N THR A 197 13.63 -35.05 14.12
CA THR A 197 12.94 -34.98 15.41
C THR A 197 12.02 -33.76 15.44
N PHE A 198 10.85 -33.91 16.07
CA PHE A 198 9.88 -32.81 16.20
C PHE A 198 10.50 -31.54 16.81
N ASP A 199 11.32 -31.69 17.86
CA ASP A 199 11.98 -30.56 18.51
C ASP A 199 13.00 -29.86 17.61
N ALA A 200 13.74 -30.63 16.81
CA ALA A 200 14.70 -30.11 15.83
C ALA A 200 13.99 -29.32 14.73
N ILE A 201 12.88 -29.84 14.18
CA ILE A 201 12.07 -29.15 13.17
C ILE A 201 11.43 -27.89 13.75
N HIS A 202 10.88 -27.98 14.97
CA HIS A 202 10.25 -26.85 15.64
C HIS A 202 11.26 -25.72 15.92
N THR A 203 12.45 -26.08 16.41
CA THR A 203 13.53 -25.13 16.68
C THR A 203 14.09 -24.51 15.40
N THR A 204 14.27 -25.31 14.35
CA THR A 204 14.66 -24.84 13.01
C THR A 204 13.65 -23.83 12.47
N THR A 205 12.36 -24.14 12.54
CA THR A 205 11.29 -23.28 12.04
C THR A 205 11.24 -21.96 12.82
N TYR A 206 11.39 -22.01 14.14
CA TYR A 206 11.42 -20.82 14.98
C TYR A 206 12.66 -19.95 14.71
N ALA A 207 13.84 -20.57 14.63
CA ALA A 207 15.10 -19.89 14.32
C ALA A 207 15.05 -19.22 12.93
N ALA A 208 14.47 -19.89 11.93
CA ALA A 208 14.22 -19.33 10.60
C ALA A 208 13.34 -18.07 10.67
N GLY A 209 12.22 -18.13 11.41
CA GLY A 209 11.36 -16.97 11.63
C GLY A 209 12.08 -15.81 12.30
N VAL A 210 12.88 -16.08 13.33
CA VAL A 210 13.71 -15.08 14.03
C VAL A 210 14.72 -14.43 13.08
N ALA A 211 15.43 -15.23 12.29
CA ALA A 211 16.46 -14.77 11.36
C ALA A 211 15.88 -13.86 10.28
N ILE A 212 14.72 -14.21 9.72
CA ILE A 212 14.00 -13.37 8.75
C ILE A 212 13.63 -12.02 9.38
N VAL A 213 13.13 -12.02 10.62
CA VAL A 213 12.74 -10.76 11.28
C VAL A 213 13.96 -9.88 11.54
N ARG A 214 15.07 -10.46 12.02
CA ARG A 214 16.30 -9.71 12.29
C ARG A 214 16.96 -9.17 11.02
N SER A 215 17.04 -9.96 9.95
CA SER A 215 17.65 -9.53 8.69
C SER A 215 16.93 -8.35 8.03
N ILE A 216 15.62 -8.21 8.28
CA ILE A 216 14.80 -7.09 7.78
C ILE A 216 14.83 -5.89 8.75
N GLY A 217 15.48 -6.01 9.91
CA GLY A 217 15.55 -4.99 10.95
C GLY A 217 14.31 -4.93 11.85
N GLY A 218 13.50 -5.99 11.85
CA GLY A 218 12.36 -6.15 12.74
C GLY A 218 12.80 -6.45 14.17
N LYS A 219 11.99 -5.99 15.14
CA LYS A 219 12.24 -6.25 16.56
C LYS A 219 11.44 -7.47 17.02
N ILE A 220 12.12 -8.39 17.71
CA ILE A 220 11.48 -9.50 18.41
C ILE A 220 11.03 -8.96 19.76
N GLY A 221 9.78 -9.25 20.15
CA GLY A 221 9.23 -8.71 21.39
C GLY A 221 9.88 -9.38 22.59
N ASP A 222 10.23 -8.61 23.62
CA ASP A 222 10.52 -9.20 24.93
C ASP A 222 9.28 -9.97 25.41
N SER A 223 9.50 -11.18 25.93
CA SER A 223 8.46 -12.05 26.51
C SER A 223 7.70 -11.42 27.70
N THR A 224 7.91 -10.14 27.99
CA THR A 224 7.05 -9.38 28.89
C THR A 224 5.67 -9.23 28.25
N VAL A 225 4.74 -10.04 28.76
CA VAL A 225 3.29 -9.98 28.53
C VAL A 225 2.86 -8.55 28.24
N ARG A 226 2.57 -8.23 26.97
CA ARG A 226 1.88 -6.99 26.61
C ARG A 226 0.48 -7.06 27.20
N VAL A 227 0.32 -6.56 28.42
CA VAL A 227 -0.99 -6.27 28.99
C VAL A 227 -1.58 -5.14 28.15
N SER A 228 -2.39 -5.51 27.15
CA SER A 228 -3.17 -4.56 26.35
C SER A 228 -4.01 -3.71 27.31
N THR A 229 -3.59 -2.47 27.52
CA THR A 229 -4.09 -1.65 28.63
C THR A 229 -5.52 -1.16 28.43
N GLN A 230 -6.17 -1.43 27.30
CA GLN A 230 -7.59 -1.14 27.12
C GLN A 230 -8.27 -2.21 26.28
N ARG A 231 -9.23 -2.93 26.87
CA ARG A 231 -10.23 -3.69 26.12
C ARG A 231 -10.91 -2.70 25.17
N LYS A 232 -10.62 -2.79 23.88
CA LYS A 232 -11.27 -1.93 22.89
C LYS A 232 -12.75 -2.27 22.88
N THR A 233 -13.57 -1.42 23.52
CA THR A 233 -15.03 -1.52 23.47
C THR A 233 -15.46 -1.61 21.99
N PRO A 234 -16.19 -2.65 21.59
CA PRO A 234 -16.69 -2.79 20.24
C PRO A 234 -17.44 -1.54 19.76
N ALA A 235 -17.38 -1.29 18.45
CA ALA A 235 -17.99 -0.10 17.87
C ALA A 235 -19.51 -0.03 18.10
N TRP A 236 -20.20 -1.17 18.17
CA TRP A 236 -21.64 -1.21 18.45
C TRP A 236 -21.95 -0.75 19.88
N GLU A 237 -21.14 -1.15 20.86
CA GLU A 237 -21.31 -0.78 22.26
C GLU A 237 -21.11 0.73 22.42
N ARG A 238 -20.05 1.28 21.82
CA ARG A 238 -19.82 2.73 21.80
C ARG A 238 -20.98 3.52 21.19
N ARG A 239 -21.58 3.01 20.12
CA ARG A 239 -22.73 3.66 19.47
C ARG A 239 -23.94 3.69 20.40
N LEU A 240 -24.28 2.55 21.01
CA LEU A 240 -25.41 2.45 21.94
C LEU A 240 -25.18 3.36 23.16
N THR A 241 -23.99 3.34 23.75
CA THR A 241 -23.65 4.21 24.88
C THR A 241 -23.80 5.68 24.51
N HIS A 242 -23.30 6.09 23.34
CA HIS A 242 -23.44 7.46 22.86
C HIS A 242 -24.91 7.87 22.64
N GLU A 243 -25.72 6.97 22.09
CA GLU A 243 -27.15 7.20 21.88
C GLU A 243 -27.90 7.35 23.21
N VAL A 244 -27.64 6.45 24.17
CA VAL A 244 -28.20 6.55 25.54
C VAL A 244 -27.79 7.86 26.21
N ASP A 245 -26.53 8.26 26.12
CA ASP A 245 -26.06 9.52 26.71
C ASP A 245 -26.68 10.75 26.03
N THR A 246 -26.91 10.69 24.72
CA THR A 246 -27.61 11.74 23.98
C THR A 246 -29.05 11.87 24.45
N LEU A 247 -29.77 10.75 24.57
CA LEU A 247 -31.14 10.72 25.08
C LEU A 247 -31.22 11.25 26.51
N ARG A 248 -30.29 10.87 27.39
CA ARG A 248 -30.20 11.39 28.77
C ARG A 248 -30.00 12.90 28.81
N ARG A 249 -29.12 13.44 27.96
CA ARG A 249 -28.91 14.89 27.85
C ARG A 249 -30.18 15.61 27.37
N GLN A 250 -30.85 15.08 26.36
CA GLN A 250 -32.11 15.63 25.85
C GLN A 250 -33.21 15.61 26.93
N LEU A 251 -33.36 14.49 27.64
CA LEU A 251 -34.28 14.36 28.78
C LEU A 251 -34.00 15.42 29.84
N GLY A 252 -32.73 15.60 30.24
CA GLY A 252 -32.34 16.62 31.21
C GLY A 252 -32.70 18.05 30.77
N ARG A 253 -32.56 18.36 29.47
CA ARG A 253 -32.96 19.67 28.91
C ARG A 253 -34.48 19.85 28.91
N LEU A 254 -35.24 18.80 28.55
CA LEU A 254 -36.69 18.81 28.63
C LEU A 254 -37.16 19.01 30.08
N THR A 255 -36.57 18.30 31.04
CA THR A 255 -36.88 18.48 32.47
C THR A 255 -36.59 19.90 32.96
N GLN A 256 -35.47 20.50 32.54
CA GLN A 256 -35.17 21.91 32.87
C GLN A 256 -36.23 22.85 32.32
N TYR A 257 -36.66 22.64 31.08
CA TYR A 257 -37.76 23.42 30.49
C TYR A 257 -39.08 23.19 31.25
N MET A 258 -39.44 21.94 31.58
CA MET A 258 -40.67 21.66 32.34
C MET A 258 -40.66 22.31 33.74
N ARG A 259 -39.49 22.43 34.38
CA ARG A 259 -39.31 23.10 35.68
C ARG A 259 -39.28 24.64 35.61
N GLY A 260 -39.63 25.23 34.47
CA GLY A 260 -39.73 26.69 34.31
C GLY A 260 -38.43 27.40 33.93
N ASN A 261 -37.34 26.69 33.65
CA ASN A 261 -36.14 27.33 33.10
C ASN A 261 -36.43 27.77 31.65
N ARG A 262 -36.32 29.08 31.40
CA ARG A 262 -36.60 29.72 30.10
C ARG A 262 -35.37 30.37 29.48
N THR A 263 -34.16 29.94 29.86
CA THR A 263 -32.94 30.41 29.19
C THR A 263 -33.01 30.12 27.69
N LYS A 264 -32.50 31.05 26.86
CA LYS A 264 -32.56 30.96 25.38
C LYS A 264 -32.09 29.60 24.85
N LYS A 265 -31.04 29.04 25.45
CA LYS A 265 -30.48 27.74 25.09
C LYS A 265 -31.45 26.59 25.38
N VAL A 266 -32.08 26.55 26.56
CA VAL A 266 -33.04 25.49 26.93
C VAL A 266 -34.29 25.56 26.07
N VAL A 267 -34.79 26.78 25.80
CA VAL A 267 -35.96 27.00 24.94
C VAL A 267 -35.69 26.57 23.49
N ALA A 268 -34.53 26.95 22.93
CA ALA A 268 -34.14 26.55 21.58
C ALA A 268 -34.01 25.02 21.45
N THR A 269 -33.33 24.37 22.41
CA THR A 269 -33.18 22.91 22.43
C THR A 269 -34.52 22.20 22.56
N TYR A 270 -35.48 22.74 23.33
CA TYR A 270 -36.83 22.18 23.44
C TYR A 270 -37.56 22.16 22.09
N TYR A 271 -37.59 23.29 21.36
CA TYR A 271 -38.26 23.35 20.06
C TYR A 271 -37.56 22.50 19.00
N GLU A 272 -36.24 22.40 19.05
CA GLU A 272 -35.47 21.50 18.18
C GLU A 272 -35.82 20.04 18.45
N LEU A 273 -35.87 19.64 19.73
CA LEU A 273 -36.29 18.29 20.13
C LEU A 273 -37.72 17.99 19.68
N GLN A 274 -38.64 18.96 19.83
CA GLN A 274 -40.02 18.81 19.38
C GLN A 274 -40.08 18.58 17.86
N LYS A 275 -39.33 19.36 17.08
CA LYS A 275 -39.24 19.21 15.63
C LYS A 275 -38.68 17.85 15.23
N ASP A 276 -37.66 17.37 15.91
CA ASP A 276 -37.04 16.08 15.60
C ASP A 276 -37.93 14.90 15.97
N ILE A 277 -38.66 14.97 17.08
CA ILE A 277 -39.69 13.99 17.43
C ILE A 277 -40.81 14.00 16.36
N SER A 278 -41.30 15.17 15.95
CA SER A 278 -42.35 15.26 14.91
C SER A 278 -41.89 14.70 13.56
N LYS A 279 -40.63 14.91 13.17
CA LYS A 279 -40.07 14.25 11.99
C LYS A 279 -40.03 12.74 12.19
N HIS A 280 -39.53 12.27 13.33
CA HIS A 280 -39.41 10.84 13.60
C HIS A 280 -40.76 10.15 13.56
N THR A 281 -41.80 10.71 14.18
CA THR A 281 -43.15 10.16 14.16
C THR A 281 -43.78 10.20 12.76
N LYS A 282 -43.47 11.22 11.95
CA LYS A 282 -43.97 11.34 10.58
C LYS A 282 -43.36 10.30 9.63
N TYR A 283 -42.07 10.03 9.76
CA TYR A 283 -41.33 9.14 8.85
C TYR A 283 -41.15 7.71 9.38
N SER A 284 -41.52 7.45 10.63
CA SER A 284 -41.59 6.09 11.16
C SER A 284 -42.83 5.38 10.63
N ALA A 285 -42.70 4.10 10.31
CA ALA A 285 -43.84 3.26 9.98
C ALA A 285 -44.85 3.25 11.15
N LYS A 286 -46.13 3.49 10.85
CA LYS A 286 -47.20 3.54 11.86
C LYS A 286 -47.63 2.15 12.32
N SER A 287 -47.47 1.15 11.45
CA SER A 287 -47.79 -0.24 11.69
C SER A 287 -46.85 -1.11 10.86
N LEU A 288 -46.82 -2.40 11.17
CA LEU A 288 -46.22 -3.39 10.29
C LEU A 288 -46.96 -3.39 8.94
N PRO A 289 -46.28 -3.78 7.85
CA PRO A 289 -46.94 -3.93 6.56
C PRO A 289 -48.00 -5.03 6.65
N ASP A 290 -49.18 -4.75 6.10
CA ASP A 290 -50.21 -5.77 5.91
C ASP A 290 -49.72 -6.82 4.93
N ARG A 291 -50.07 -8.09 5.17
CA ARG A 291 -49.76 -9.16 4.24
C ARG A 291 -50.49 -8.90 2.92
N PRO A 292 -49.80 -8.90 1.75
CA PRO A 292 -50.47 -8.71 0.48
C PRO A 292 -51.48 -9.82 0.24
N ASN A 293 -52.73 -9.44 -0.06
CA ASN A 293 -53.78 -10.36 -0.48
C ASN A 293 -53.46 -10.85 -1.90
N CYS A 294 -52.80 -11.99 -2.01
CA CYS A 294 -52.52 -12.58 -3.32
C CYS A 294 -53.79 -13.24 -3.89
N ILE A 295 -54.01 -13.13 -5.20
CA ILE A 295 -55.20 -13.64 -5.91
C ILE A 295 -55.08 -15.15 -6.24
N HIS A 296 -54.12 -15.86 -5.64
CA HIS A 296 -53.91 -17.29 -5.91
C HIS A 296 -54.93 -18.16 -5.16
N LYS A 297 -55.39 -19.25 -5.77
CA LYS A 297 -56.29 -20.23 -5.12
C LYS A 297 -55.61 -20.83 -3.88
N LYS A 298 -56.37 -20.96 -2.79
CA LYS A 298 -55.96 -21.45 -1.45
C LYS A 298 -55.23 -22.81 -1.40
N THR A 299 -55.19 -23.54 -2.51
CA THR A 299 -54.47 -24.83 -2.65
C THR A 299 -52.96 -24.66 -2.89
N TYR A 300 -52.48 -23.47 -3.25
CA TYR A 300 -51.05 -23.18 -3.40
C TYR A 300 -50.64 -22.13 -2.38
N GLU A 301 -49.83 -22.53 -1.40
CA GLU A 301 -49.17 -21.58 -0.50
C GLU A 301 -48.30 -20.64 -1.33
N CYS A 302 -48.37 -19.33 -1.05
CA CYS A 302 -47.50 -18.36 -1.70
C CYS A 302 -46.06 -18.57 -1.18
N ASN A 303 -45.31 -19.45 -1.83
CA ASN A 303 -43.97 -19.90 -1.43
C ASN A 303 -42.86 -18.85 -1.55
N SER A 304 -43.16 -17.61 -1.96
CA SER A 304 -42.09 -16.65 -2.29
C SER A 304 -41.71 -15.69 -1.16
N LEU A 305 -42.63 -15.34 -0.25
CA LEU A 305 -42.37 -14.37 0.82
C LEU A 305 -43.15 -14.73 2.09
N THR A 306 -42.44 -15.10 3.15
CA THR A 306 -42.99 -15.30 4.49
C THR A 306 -43.24 -13.95 5.19
N MET A 307 -44.06 -13.94 6.25
CA MET A 307 -44.20 -12.74 7.08
C MET A 307 -42.87 -12.31 7.72
N SER A 308 -42.00 -13.26 8.04
CA SER A 308 -40.64 -12.99 8.50
C SER A 308 -39.83 -12.25 7.43
N ASP A 309 -39.91 -12.69 6.17
CA ASP A 309 -39.23 -12.01 5.06
C ASP A 309 -39.75 -10.57 4.86
N LEU A 310 -41.06 -10.35 5.04
CA LEU A 310 -41.66 -9.01 4.99
C LEU A 310 -41.22 -8.12 6.14
N ILE A 311 -41.12 -8.68 7.36
CA ILE A 311 -40.62 -7.98 8.54
C ILE A 311 -39.14 -7.63 8.37
N ASP A 312 -38.33 -8.56 7.89
CA ASP A 312 -36.90 -8.37 7.66
C ASP A 312 -36.65 -7.33 6.56
N PHE A 313 -37.40 -7.41 5.45
CA PHE A 313 -37.38 -6.41 4.39
C PHE A 313 -37.74 -5.03 4.91
N HIS A 314 -38.84 -4.92 5.66
CA HIS A 314 -39.29 -3.67 6.26
C HIS A 314 -38.24 -3.09 7.23
N THR A 315 -37.67 -3.94 8.07
CA THR A 315 -36.64 -3.54 9.04
C THR A 315 -35.37 -3.06 8.33
N CYS A 316 -34.94 -3.77 7.30
CA CYS A 316 -33.77 -3.41 6.50
C CYS A 316 -33.97 -2.11 5.70
N PHE A 317 -35.16 -1.89 5.15
CA PHE A 317 -35.49 -0.67 4.41
C PHE A 317 -35.45 0.57 5.32
N TYR A 318 -36.01 0.49 6.52
CA TYR A 318 -36.03 1.62 7.47
C TYR A 318 -34.77 1.75 8.33
N LYS A 319 -33.83 0.79 8.25
CA LYS A 319 -32.52 0.87 8.92
C LYS A 319 -31.68 2.06 8.45
N HIS A 320 -31.80 2.43 7.18
CA HIS A 320 -31.10 3.56 6.58
C HIS A 320 -32.09 4.68 6.31
N ARG A 321 -31.81 5.89 6.82
CA ARG A 321 -32.70 7.06 6.72
C ARG A 321 -32.49 7.90 5.46
N ASP A 322 -31.41 7.63 4.73
CA ASP A 322 -31.09 8.38 3.52
C ASP A 322 -31.80 7.79 2.30
N LYS A 323 -32.42 8.68 1.53
CA LYS A 323 -33.22 8.30 0.35
C LYS A 323 -32.41 7.51 -0.67
N ARG A 324 -31.13 7.85 -0.88
CA ARG A 324 -30.26 7.15 -1.84
C ARG A 324 -30.06 5.67 -1.47
N SER A 325 -29.84 5.36 -0.19
CA SER A 325 -29.69 3.96 0.26
C SER A 325 -31.01 3.21 0.22
N GLN A 326 -32.13 3.88 0.54
CA GLN A 326 -33.47 3.30 0.41
C GLN A 326 -33.81 2.95 -1.05
N ASP A 327 -33.56 3.87 -1.98
CA ASP A 327 -33.77 3.67 -3.42
C ASP A 327 -32.87 2.53 -3.93
N ALA A 328 -31.60 2.50 -3.53
CA ALA A 328 -30.68 1.40 -3.87
C ALA A 328 -31.13 0.04 -3.29
N PHE A 329 -31.69 0.03 -2.08
CA PHE A 329 -32.24 -1.19 -1.46
C PHE A 329 -33.45 -1.72 -2.22
N ILE A 330 -34.35 -0.83 -2.67
CA ILE A 330 -35.50 -1.20 -3.51
C ILE A 330 -35.01 -1.80 -4.82
N LEU A 331 -34.09 -1.13 -5.52
CA LEU A 331 -33.55 -1.58 -6.80
C LEU A 331 -32.87 -2.95 -6.72
N LYS A 332 -32.25 -3.27 -5.57
CA LYS A 332 -31.65 -4.59 -5.34
C LYS A 332 -32.67 -5.73 -5.35
N HIS A 333 -33.91 -5.48 -4.95
CA HIS A 333 -34.96 -6.50 -4.79
C HIS A 333 -36.05 -6.42 -5.87
N MET A 334 -35.89 -5.57 -6.88
CA MET A 334 -36.79 -5.48 -8.02
C MET A 334 -36.13 -6.09 -9.27
N THR A 335 -36.85 -6.97 -9.96
CA THR A 335 -36.49 -7.42 -11.32
C THR A 335 -37.31 -6.64 -12.34
N ILE A 336 -36.64 -5.93 -13.25
CA ILE A 336 -37.31 -5.22 -14.34
C ILE A 336 -37.61 -6.23 -15.45
N SER A 337 -38.88 -6.59 -15.62
CA SER A 337 -39.33 -7.38 -16.76
C SER A 337 -39.39 -6.50 -18.01
N LYS A 338 -38.76 -6.92 -19.11
CA LYS A 338 -38.95 -6.24 -20.40
C LYS A 338 -40.39 -6.45 -20.83
N VAL A 339 -41.11 -5.36 -21.07
CA VAL A 339 -42.45 -5.42 -21.69
C VAL A 339 -42.27 -6.06 -23.07
N ALA A 340 -42.97 -7.17 -23.31
CA ALA A 340 -43.00 -7.79 -24.64
C ALA A 340 -43.57 -6.76 -25.63
N ARG A 341 -42.81 -6.48 -26.70
CA ARG A 341 -43.29 -5.60 -27.78
C ARG A 341 -44.33 -6.30 -28.63
#